data_AF-A0A0F9PKF7-F1
#
_entry.id   AF-A0A0F9PKF7-F1
#
_cell.length_a   1.000
_cell.length_b   1.000
_cell.length_c   1.000
_cell.angle_alpha   90.00
_cell.angle_beta   90.00
_cell.angle_gamma   90.00
#
_symmetry.space_group_name_H-M   'P 1'
#
loop_
_entity.id
_entity.type
_entity.pdbx_description
1 polymer ?
#
loop_
_entity_poly.entity_id
_entity_poly.type
_entity_poly.pdbx_seq_one_letter_code
_entity_poly.pdbx_strand_id
1 'polypeptide(L)'
;MGDKEKIDGLHIWKQVCTTNPADTKKMTHGAKLTAIDAYSQIRRATEMFGPMGQGWGLSHLVFGVAHEEIHLQCKFYVCKPGESIHESNCSIKIQIELASDMLYRTGGDCRKKLITDCLTKGLSYLGFNADVFEGKFDDQKYMDEQTKTHAEPEKKTRSEMIGALPLALRDTINDLINSKKASAQMMNEALDKYNGDPVDLVMWIESHFDVGVGEVNHEPV
;
A
#
# COMPACT_ATOMS: atom_id res chain seq x y z
N MET A 1 10.46 -9.44 45.50
CA MET A 1 9.31 -8.67 44.99
C MET A 1 9.78 -8.07 43.68
N GLY A 2 9.47 -8.73 42.56
CA GLY A 2 10.07 -8.40 41.26
C GLY A 2 9.65 -7.00 40.79
N ASP A 3 10.61 -6.27 40.24
CA ASP A 3 10.37 -4.99 39.57
C ASP A 3 9.23 -5.17 38.55
N LYS A 4 8.09 -4.53 38.84
CA LYS A 4 7.06 -4.36 37.81
C LYS A 4 7.65 -3.40 36.79
N GLU A 5 8.04 -3.94 35.65
CA GLU A 5 8.44 -3.17 34.47
C GLU A 5 7.43 -2.03 34.26
N LYS A 6 7.94 -0.79 34.22
CA LYS A 6 7.10 0.40 34.09
C LYS A 6 6.48 0.38 32.70
N ILE A 7 5.19 0.01 32.62
CA ILE A 7 4.46 -0.06 31.35
C ILE A 7 4.44 1.33 30.71
N ASP A 8 5.09 1.48 29.56
CA ASP A 8 4.98 2.70 28.74
C ASP A 8 3.59 2.74 28.09
N GLY A 9 2.67 3.50 28.68
CA GLY A 9 1.31 3.65 28.15
C GLY A 9 1.26 4.27 26.74
N LEU A 10 2.33 4.93 26.29
CA LEU A 10 2.39 5.61 24.99
C LEU A 10 3.03 4.75 23.89
N HIS A 11 3.37 3.49 24.15
CA HIS A 11 4.08 2.64 23.17
C HIS A 11 3.33 2.51 21.84
N ILE A 12 2.01 2.37 21.84
CA ILE A 12 1.19 2.33 20.61
C ILE A 12 1.16 3.72 19.99
N TRP A 13 0.78 4.74 20.76
CA TRP A 13 0.60 6.12 20.31
C TRP A 13 1.82 6.62 19.53
N LYS A 14 3.03 6.45 20.08
CA LYS A 14 4.29 6.89 19.45
C LYS A 14 4.55 6.25 18.06
N GLN A 15 3.96 5.10 17.76
CA GLN A 15 4.16 4.38 16.51
C GLN A 15 3.15 4.78 15.42
N VAL A 16 2.01 5.33 15.80
CA VAL A 16 0.86 5.55 14.90
C VAL A 16 0.40 7.01 14.85
N CYS A 17 0.96 7.89 15.69
CA CYS A 17 0.56 9.29 15.80
C CYS A 17 0.97 10.17 14.63
N THR A 18 1.93 9.75 13.81
CA THR A 18 2.39 10.48 12.63
C THR A 18 1.66 10.03 11.37
N THR A 19 1.29 10.98 10.53
CA THR A 19 0.52 10.76 9.31
C THR A 19 1.33 11.09 8.08
N ASN A 20 1.31 10.20 7.09
CA ASN A 20 1.86 10.50 5.77
C ASN A 20 0.97 11.56 5.09
N PRO A 21 1.50 12.73 4.68
CA PRO A 21 0.72 13.75 3.99
C PRO A 21 0.02 13.24 2.72
N ALA A 22 0.59 12.26 2.02
CA ALA A 22 0.01 11.67 0.81
C ALA A 22 -1.28 10.86 1.09
N ASP A 23 -1.46 10.38 2.32
CA ASP A 23 -2.65 9.66 2.77
C ASP A 23 -3.73 10.62 3.31
N THR A 24 -3.62 11.93 3.04
CA THR A 24 -4.57 12.95 3.48
C THR A 24 -5.12 13.77 2.32
N LYS A 25 -6.32 14.31 2.52
CA LYS A 25 -7.00 15.20 1.58
C LYS A 25 -7.47 16.45 2.31
N LYS A 26 -6.98 17.62 1.88
CA LYS A 26 -7.51 18.90 2.37
C LYS A 26 -8.91 19.12 1.82
N MET A 27 -9.88 19.32 2.71
CA MET A 27 -11.26 19.62 2.32
C MET A 27 -11.37 21.12 2.02
N THR A 28 -11.88 21.45 0.82
CA THR A 28 -12.03 22.83 0.36
C THR A 28 -13.39 23.44 0.69
N HIS A 29 -14.38 22.61 1.05
CA HIS A 29 -15.74 23.03 1.36
C HIS A 29 -16.07 22.76 2.83
N GLY A 30 -16.48 23.80 3.56
CA GLY A 30 -16.79 23.75 4.99
C GLY A 30 -15.64 24.23 5.88
N ALA A 31 -15.56 23.73 7.11
CA ALA A 31 -14.38 23.91 7.95
C ALA A 31 -13.15 23.33 7.22
N LYS A 32 -12.01 24.04 7.23
CA LYS A 32 -10.76 23.62 6.60
C LYS A 32 -10.17 22.40 7.32
N LEU A 33 -10.83 21.26 7.19
CA LEU A 33 -10.46 20.02 7.85
C LEU A 33 -9.62 19.17 6.91
N THR A 34 -8.65 18.47 7.49
CA THR A 34 -7.86 17.47 6.79
C THR A 34 -8.54 16.12 6.97
N ALA A 35 -9.00 15.52 5.88
CA ALA A 35 -9.55 14.17 5.88
C ALA A 35 -8.41 13.16 5.72
N ILE A 36 -8.40 12.11 6.54
CA ILE A 36 -7.45 11.01 6.46
C ILE A 36 -8.05 9.90 5.60
N ASP A 37 -7.25 9.29 4.72
CA ASP A 37 -7.67 8.09 3.99
C ASP A 37 -7.84 6.90 4.93
N ALA A 38 -9.06 6.40 5.06
CA ALA A 38 -9.39 5.26 5.91
C ALA A 38 -8.60 3.99 5.54
N TYR A 39 -8.27 3.78 4.26
CA TYR A 39 -7.50 2.59 3.87
C TYR A 39 -6.04 2.65 4.34
N SER A 40 -5.45 3.84 4.41
CA SER A 40 -4.14 4.02 5.04
C SER A 40 -4.17 3.65 6.53
N GLN A 41 -5.25 4.02 7.24
CA GLN A 41 -5.44 3.67 8.65
C GLN A 41 -5.62 2.15 8.82
N ILE A 42 -6.41 1.51 7.96
CA ILE A 42 -6.60 0.05 7.96
C ILE A 42 -5.28 -0.68 7.72
N ARG A 43 -4.48 -0.23 6.74
CA ARG A 43 -3.14 -0.78 6.47
C ARG A 43 -2.25 -0.67 7.70
N ARG A 44 -2.16 0.52 8.28
CA ARG A 44 -1.32 0.78 9.47
C ARG A 44 -1.78 -0.01 10.69
N ALA A 45 -3.09 -0.14 10.91
CA ALA A 45 -3.64 -0.93 12.00
C ALA A 45 -3.40 -2.42 11.79
N THR A 46 -3.43 -2.88 10.53
CA THR A 46 -3.10 -4.27 10.18
C THR A 46 -1.63 -4.59 10.45
N GLU A 47 -0.72 -3.66 10.18
CA GLU A 47 0.71 -3.80 10.56
C GLU A 47 0.88 -3.92 12.08
N MET A 48 0.11 -3.15 12.86
CA MET A 48 0.22 -3.09 14.31
C MET A 48 -0.42 -4.27 15.05
N PHE A 49 -1.58 -4.73 14.56
CA PHE A 49 -2.46 -5.65 15.30
C PHE A 49 -2.75 -6.95 14.55
N GLY A 50 -2.24 -7.13 13.34
CA GLY A 50 -2.55 -8.26 12.47
C GLY A 50 -3.82 -8.05 11.63
N PRO A 51 -4.29 -9.08 10.91
CA PRO A 51 -5.41 -8.96 9.98
C PRO A 51 -6.69 -8.42 10.64
N MET A 52 -7.33 -7.44 9.99
CA MET A 52 -8.65 -6.96 10.40
C MET A 52 -9.67 -8.12 10.37
N GLY A 53 -10.50 -8.21 11.40
CA GLY A 53 -11.42 -9.32 11.61
C GLY A 53 -10.83 -10.48 12.43
N GLN A 54 -9.51 -10.52 12.63
CA GLN A 54 -8.85 -11.51 13.49
C GLN A 54 -8.25 -10.83 14.73
N GLY A 55 -7.21 -10.01 14.53
CA GLY A 55 -6.48 -9.36 15.62
C GLY A 55 -7.11 -8.05 16.08
N TRP A 56 -7.94 -7.42 15.25
CA TRP A 56 -8.65 -6.18 15.58
C TRP A 56 -9.84 -5.96 14.63
N GLY A 57 -10.76 -5.07 14.99
CA GLY A 57 -11.85 -4.65 14.11
C GLY A 57 -13.07 -4.13 14.86
N LEU A 58 -14.24 -4.23 14.22
CA LEU A 58 -15.53 -3.94 14.83
C LEU A 58 -16.30 -5.25 15.08
N SER A 59 -17.00 -5.33 16.19
CA SER A 59 -17.90 -6.43 16.56
C SER A 59 -19.23 -5.88 17.07
N HIS A 60 -20.25 -6.75 17.20
CA HIS A 60 -21.56 -6.37 17.73
C HIS A 60 -22.20 -5.18 16.99
N LEU A 61 -22.20 -5.22 15.66
CA LEU A 61 -22.79 -4.14 14.85
C LEU A 61 -24.31 -4.17 14.96
N VAL A 62 -24.89 -3.15 15.60
CA VAL A 62 -26.33 -2.96 15.74
C VAL A 62 -26.73 -1.71 14.94
N PHE A 63 -27.47 -1.92 13.86
CA PHE A 63 -28.01 -0.84 13.05
C PHE A 63 -29.45 -0.52 13.45
N GLY A 64 -29.76 0.77 13.56
CA GLY A 64 -31.12 1.24 13.70
C GLY A 64 -31.42 2.36 12.71
N VAL A 65 -32.69 2.50 12.36
CA VAL A 65 -33.20 3.59 11.53
C VAL A 65 -34.32 4.26 12.30
N ALA A 66 -34.24 5.58 12.46
CA ALA A 66 -35.26 6.37 13.14
C ALA A 66 -35.47 7.67 12.35
N HIS A 67 -36.72 7.98 12.02
CA HIS A 67 -37.11 9.09 11.15
C HIS A 67 -36.36 9.07 9.82
N GLU A 68 -35.27 9.84 9.70
CA GLU A 68 -34.43 9.98 8.51
C GLU A 68 -32.95 9.77 8.83
N GLU A 69 -32.64 9.17 9.97
CA GLU A 69 -31.28 8.88 10.41
C GLU A 69 -31.08 7.37 10.48
N ILE A 70 -29.88 6.95 10.09
CA ILE A 70 -29.38 5.61 10.33
C ILE A 70 -28.22 5.73 11.31
N HIS A 71 -28.24 4.89 12.34
CA HIS A 71 -27.18 4.81 13.32
C HIS A 71 -26.61 3.41 13.40
N LEU A 72 -25.36 3.34 13.87
CA LEU A 72 -24.63 2.13 14.17
C LEU A 72 -24.10 2.24 15.60
N GLN A 73 -24.41 1.25 16.43
CA GLN A 73 -23.72 0.97 17.68
C GLN A 73 -22.82 -0.24 17.47
N CYS A 74 -21.58 -0.20 17.94
CA CYS A 74 -20.64 -1.32 17.79
C CYS A 74 -19.55 -1.30 18.87
N LYS A 75 -18.75 -2.36 18.91
CA LYS A 75 -17.56 -2.47 19.75
C LYS A 75 -16.31 -2.54 18.88
N PHE A 76 -15.42 -1.57 19.02
CA PHE A 76 -14.06 -1.68 18.49
C PHE A 76 -13.24 -2.56 19.42
N TYR A 77 -12.50 -3.53 18.85
CA TYR A 77 -11.68 -4.46 19.62
C TYR A 77 -10.27 -4.57 19.07
N VAL A 78 -9.33 -4.89 19.96
CA VAL A 78 -7.97 -5.34 19.65
C VAL A 78 -7.65 -6.53 20.54
N CYS A 79 -7.30 -7.66 19.95
CA CYS A 79 -6.88 -8.87 20.63
C CYS A 79 -5.46 -8.72 21.17
N LYS A 80 -5.01 -9.64 22.03
CA LYS A 80 -3.58 -9.71 22.34
C LYS A 80 -2.77 -10.05 21.08
N PRO A 81 -1.52 -9.57 20.97
CA PRO A 81 -0.68 -9.86 19.80
C PRO A 81 -0.59 -11.36 19.53
N GLY A 82 -0.88 -11.77 18.29
CA GLY A 82 -0.84 -13.17 17.86
C GLY A 82 -2.12 -13.98 18.12
N GLU A 83 -3.11 -13.42 18.81
CA GLU A 83 -4.41 -14.08 19.03
C GLU A 83 -5.46 -13.61 18.01
N SER A 84 -6.45 -14.46 17.74
CA SER A 84 -7.55 -14.18 16.82
C SER A 84 -8.89 -14.25 17.53
N ILE A 85 -9.80 -13.30 17.29
CA ILE A 85 -11.15 -13.27 17.89
C ILE A 85 -11.98 -14.54 17.62
N HIS A 86 -11.59 -15.34 16.63
CA HIS A 86 -12.25 -16.60 16.30
C HIS A 86 -11.79 -17.78 17.17
N GLU A 87 -10.72 -17.60 17.96
CA GLU A 87 -10.20 -18.62 18.86
C GLU A 87 -10.94 -18.56 20.21
N SER A 88 -11.31 -19.73 20.75
CA SER A 88 -12.09 -19.84 21.99
C SER A 88 -11.36 -19.29 23.22
N ASN A 89 -10.03 -19.20 23.16
CA ASN A 89 -9.16 -18.66 24.21
C ASN A 89 -8.68 -17.23 23.92
N CYS A 90 -9.24 -16.55 22.92
CA CYS A 90 -8.87 -15.17 22.59
C CYS A 90 -9.13 -14.21 23.76
N SER A 91 -8.10 -13.44 24.11
CA SER A 91 -8.12 -12.35 25.06
C SER A 91 -8.22 -11.02 24.31
N ILE A 92 -9.36 -10.33 24.46
CA ILE A 92 -9.50 -8.95 24.00
C ILE A 92 -8.71 -8.03 24.94
N LYS A 93 -7.69 -7.35 24.41
CA LYS A 93 -6.84 -6.41 25.15
C LYS A 93 -7.48 -5.03 25.23
N ILE A 94 -8.15 -4.60 24.17
CA ILE A 94 -8.81 -3.30 24.07
C ILE A 94 -10.24 -3.51 23.58
N GLN A 95 -11.20 -2.90 24.25
CA GLN A 95 -12.59 -2.83 23.80
C GLN A 95 -13.16 -1.45 24.05
N ILE A 96 -13.71 -0.82 23.02
CA ILE A 96 -14.30 0.52 23.09
C ILE A 96 -15.69 0.47 22.48
N GLU A 97 -16.69 0.94 23.22
CA GLU A 97 -18.06 1.08 22.71
C GLU A 97 -18.15 2.36 21.88
N LEU A 98 -18.68 2.23 20.67
CA LEU A 98 -18.75 3.30 19.70
C LEU A 98 -20.17 3.41 19.14
N ALA A 99 -20.54 4.64 18.82
CA ALA A 99 -21.73 4.93 18.06
C ALA A 99 -21.43 5.96 16.96
N SER A 100 -22.15 5.84 15.85
CA SER A 100 -22.16 6.81 14.77
C SER A 100 -23.55 6.87 14.17
N ASP A 101 -23.91 8.03 13.65
CA ASP A 101 -25.19 8.31 13.03
C ASP A 101 -24.99 9.22 11.81
N MET A 102 -25.90 9.11 10.85
CA MET A 102 -25.93 9.99 9.69
C MET A 102 -27.32 10.01 9.05
N LEU A 103 -27.56 11.06 8.26
CA LEU A 103 -28.75 11.14 7.41
C LEU A 103 -28.84 9.93 6.48
N TYR A 104 -29.97 9.24 6.54
CA TYR A 104 -30.29 8.11 5.71
C TYR A 104 -30.56 8.57 4.28
N ARG A 105 -29.74 8.05 3.35
CA ARG A 105 -29.97 8.21 1.92
C ARG A 105 -30.20 6.85 1.27
N THR A 106 -31.31 6.74 0.56
CA THR A 106 -31.68 5.58 -0.24
C THR A 106 -30.64 5.38 -1.35
N GLY A 107 -30.27 4.14 -1.65
CA GLY A 107 -29.27 3.82 -2.70
C GLY A 107 -27.93 3.26 -2.21
N GLY A 108 -27.76 3.06 -0.89
CA GLY A 108 -26.86 2.01 -0.38
C GLY A 108 -25.38 2.35 -0.29
N ASP A 109 -25.01 3.27 0.62
CA ASP A 109 -23.64 3.29 1.19
C ASP A 109 -23.62 3.75 2.66
N CYS A 110 -24.75 4.18 3.23
CA CYS A 110 -24.82 4.70 4.59
C CYS A 110 -24.28 3.72 5.63
N ARG A 111 -24.58 2.41 5.50
CA ARG A 111 -24.04 1.38 6.40
C ARG A 111 -22.52 1.24 6.30
N LYS A 112 -21.95 1.28 5.09
CA LYS A 112 -20.50 1.22 4.90
C LYS A 112 -19.82 2.45 5.50
N LYS A 113 -20.39 3.64 5.26
CA LYS A 113 -19.90 4.91 5.83
C LYS A 113 -19.91 4.89 7.36
N LEU A 114 -20.99 4.41 7.98
CA LEU A 114 -21.06 4.24 9.43
C LEU A 114 -20.00 3.27 9.97
N ILE A 115 -19.79 2.14 9.29
CA ILE A 115 -18.74 1.18 9.65
C ILE A 115 -17.36 1.85 9.58
N THR A 116 -17.05 2.54 8.48
CA THR A 116 -15.78 3.26 8.31
C THR A 116 -15.62 4.35 9.38
N ASP A 117 -16.66 5.13 9.66
CA ASP A 117 -16.62 6.19 10.67
C ASP A 117 -16.35 5.64 12.08
N CYS A 118 -17.06 4.58 12.49
CA CYS A 118 -16.78 3.89 13.75
C CYS A 118 -15.36 3.30 13.78
N LEU A 119 -14.86 2.75 12.67
CA LEU A 119 -13.51 2.20 12.60
C LEU A 119 -12.45 3.29 12.83
N THR A 120 -12.55 4.40 12.09
CA THR A 120 -11.65 5.57 12.21
C THR A 120 -11.72 6.19 13.60
N LYS A 121 -12.92 6.28 14.21
CA LYS A 121 -13.10 6.72 15.61
C LYS A 121 -12.41 5.77 16.59
N GLY A 122 -12.55 4.46 16.43
CA GLY A 122 -11.89 3.48 17.29
C GLY A 122 -10.36 3.58 17.24
N LEU A 123 -9.82 3.76 16.03
CA LEU A 123 -8.38 3.94 15.81
C LEU A 123 -7.85 5.25 16.40
N SER A 124 -8.62 6.35 16.35
CA SER A 124 -8.17 7.63 16.91
C SER A 124 -7.98 7.58 18.43
N TYR A 125 -8.77 6.78 19.17
CA TYR A 125 -8.54 6.54 20.60
C TYR A 125 -7.21 5.85 20.91
N LEU A 126 -6.62 5.13 19.94
CA LEU A 126 -5.29 4.52 20.07
C LEU A 126 -4.15 5.45 19.66
N GLY A 127 -4.48 6.65 19.17
CA GLY A 127 -3.53 7.65 18.72
C GLY A 127 -3.24 7.64 17.22
N PHE A 128 -3.98 6.86 16.41
CA PHE A 128 -3.77 6.87 14.96
C PHE A 128 -4.02 8.27 14.41
N ASN A 129 -3.02 8.79 13.69
CA ASN A 129 -3.07 10.11 13.04
C ASN A 129 -3.32 11.29 14.00
N ALA A 130 -2.89 11.15 15.26
CA ALA A 130 -3.09 12.17 16.28
C ALA A 130 -2.56 13.56 15.88
N ASP A 131 -1.48 13.63 15.10
CA ASP A 131 -0.93 14.87 14.57
C ASP A 131 -1.93 15.70 13.72
N VAL A 132 -2.81 15.04 12.97
CA VAL A 132 -3.90 15.70 12.23
C VAL A 132 -4.92 16.29 13.20
N PHE A 133 -5.34 15.51 14.21
CA PHE A 133 -6.32 15.96 15.21
C PHE A 133 -5.77 17.05 16.14
N GLU A 134 -4.46 17.06 16.36
CA GLU A 134 -3.73 18.11 17.10
C GLU A 134 -3.53 19.39 16.27
N GLY A 135 -4.00 19.42 15.01
CA GLY A 135 -3.93 20.60 14.14
C GLY A 135 -2.56 20.86 13.54
N LYS A 136 -1.60 19.92 13.64
CA LYS A 136 -0.24 20.11 13.09
C LYS A 136 -0.23 20.24 11.57
N PHE A 137 -1.23 19.66 10.90
CA PHE A 137 -1.41 19.71 9.45
C PHE A 137 -1.78 21.11 8.91
N ASP A 138 -2.11 22.05 9.80
CA ASP A 138 -2.31 23.46 9.44
C ASP A 138 -1.00 24.25 9.40
N ASP A 139 0.09 23.72 9.97
CA ASP A 139 1.44 24.32 9.91
C ASP A 139 2.18 23.83 8.66
N GLN A 140 2.49 24.78 7.76
CA GLN A 140 3.18 24.47 6.51
C GLN A 140 4.60 23.91 6.74
N LYS A 141 5.32 24.36 7.77
CA LYS A 141 6.65 23.83 8.09
C LYS A 141 6.56 22.38 8.53
N TYR A 142 5.57 22.06 9.36
CA TYR A 142 5.31 20.68 9.77
C TYR A 142 4.99 19.79 8.57
N MET A 143 4.12 20.26 7.67
CA MET A 143 3.78 19.54 6.45
C MET A 143 5.00 19.29 5.57
N ASP A 144 5.85 20.30 5.36
CA ASP A 144 7.08 20.18 4.56
C ASP A 144 8.05 19.17 5.18
N GLU A 145 8.18 19.14 6.51
CA GLU A 145 8.97 18.15 7.24
C GLU A 145 8.39 16.74 7.09
N GLN A 146 7.08 16.56 7.30
CA GLN A 146 6.43 15.26 7.16
C GLN A 146 6.53 14.72 5.73
N THR A 147 6.38 15.58 4.71
CA THR A 147 6.57 15.20 3.31
C THR A 147 7.99 14.71 3.04
N LYS A 148 9.00 15.35 3.63
CA LYS A 148 10.40 14.89 3.52
C LYS A 148 10.64 13.57 4.25
N THR A 149 10.09 13.41 5.45
CA THR A 149 10.24 12.16 6.24
C THR A 149 9.59 10.96 5.55
N HIS A 150 8.48 11.17 4.86
CA HIS A 150 7.72 10.13 4.17
C HIS A 150 8.03 10.04 2.67
N ALA A 151 8.98 10.83 2.16
CA ALA A 151 9.44 10.71 0.79
C ALA A 151 10.08 9.33 0.61
N GLU A 152 9.59 8.57 -0.36
CA GLU A 152 10.31 7.37 -0.80
C GLU A 152 11.72 7.77 -1.24
N PRO A 153 12.76 6.98 -0.90
CA PRO A 153 14.08 7.24 -1.44
C PRO A 153 13.98 7.23 -2.97
N GLU A 154 14.54 8.26 -3.61
CA GLU A 154 14.51 8.36 -5.07
C GLU A 154 14.99 7.04 -5.68
N LYS A 155 14.12 6.42 -6.50
CA LYS A 155 14.49 5.21 -7.24
C LYS A 155 15.66 5.58 -8.15
N LYS A 156 16.85 5.10 -7.80
CA LYS A 156 18.06 5.28 -8.61
C LYS A 156 17.76 4.87 -10.04
N THR A 157 18.10 5.74 -10.98
CA THR A 157 17.98 5.46 -12.41
C THR A 157 18.84 4.25 -12.78
N ARG A 158 18.52 3.57 -13.88
CA ARG A 158 19.33 2.44 -14.40
C ARG A 158 20.81 2.83 -14.55
N SER A 159 21.08 4.07 -14.97
CA SER A 159 22.44 4.58 -15.14
C SER A 159 23.17 4.72 -13.81
N GLU A 160 22.52 5.25 -12.79
CA GLU A 160 23.11 5.39 -11.45
C GLU A 160 23.32 4.04 -10.77
N MET A 161 22.41 3.09 -10.97
CA MET A 161 22.58 1.72 -10.48
C MET A 161 23.80 1.05 -11.11
N ILE A 162 23.96 1.12 -12.43
CA ILE A 162 25.14 0.57 -13.14
C ILE A 162 26.42 1.31 -12.75
N GLY A 163 26.35 2.63 -12.57
CA GLY A 163 27.48 3.46 -12.15
C GLY A 163 27.96 3.18 -10.73
N ALA A 164 27.08 2.71 -9.85
CA ALA A 164 27.39 2.34 -8.48
C ALA A 164 27.93 0.90 -8.33
N LEU A 165 27.96 0.10 -9.39
CA LEU A 165 28.52 -1.25 -9.36
C LEU A 165 30.06 -1.20 -9.34
N PRO A 166 30.73 -2.20 -8.75
CA PRO A 166 32.18 -2.36 -8.87
C PRO A 166 32.61 -2.38 -10.33
N LEU A 167 33.77 -1.75 -10.64
CA LEU A 167 34.31 -1.61 -12.00
C LEU A 167 34.24 -2.91 -12.80
N ALA A 168 34.74 -4.02 -12.23
CA ALA A 168 34.75 -5.31 -12.92
C ALA A 168 33.34 -5.80 -13.34
N LEU A 169 32.33 -5.56 -12.50
CA LEU A 169 30.95 -5.96 -12.79
C LEU A 169 30.30 -5.02 -13.82
N ARG A 170 30.59 -3.72 -13.72
CA ARG A 170 30.17 -2.72 -14.70
C ARG A 170 30.72 -3.03 -16.10
N ASP A 171 32.00 -3.38 -16.19
CA ASP A 171 32.66 -3.73 -17.44
C ASP A 171 32.04 -5.00 -18.04
N THR A 172 31.86 -6.04 -17.22
CA THR A 172 31.19 -7.29 -17.64
C THR A 172 29.79 -7.03 -18.19
N ILE A 173 29.00 -6.18 -17.52
CA ILE A 173 27.65 -5.82 -17.98
C ILE A 173 27.71 -5.05 -19.30
N ASN A 174 28.64 -4.12 -19.46
CA ASN A 174 28.78 -3.35 -20.69
C ASN A 174 29.24 -4.25 -21.86
N ASP A 175 30.17 -5.16 -21.61
CA ASP A 175 30.62 -6.14 -22.60
C ASP A 175 29.48 -7.05 -23.06
N LEU A 176 28.65 -7.51 -22.12
CA LEU A 176 27.46 -8.31 -22.44
C LEU A 176 26.46 -7.51 -23.30
N ILE A 177 26.20 -6.25 -22.95
CA ILE A 177 25.31 -5.36 -23.72
C ILE A 177 25.86 -5.15 -25.14
N ASN A 178 27.15 -4.88 -25.27
CA ASN A 178 27.80 -4.65 -26.55
C ASN A 178 27.82 -5.91 -27.42
N SER A 179 28.09 -7.07 -26.82
CA SER A 179 28.04 -8.37 -27.48
C SER A 179 26.65 -8.66 -28.06
N LYS A 180 25.58 -8.48 -27.26
CA LYS A 180 24.20 -8.67 -27.74
C LYS A 180 23.80 -7.70 -28.84
N LYS A 181 24.26 -6.43 -28.78
CA LYS A 181 24.06 -5.46 -29.87
C LYS A 181 24.76 -5.87 -31.15
N ALA A 182 26.01 -6.34 -31.05
CA ALA A 182 26.77 -6.83 -32.20
C ALA A 182 26.07 -8.02 -32.86
N SER A 183 25.61 -9.01 -32.08
CA SER A 183 24.84 -10.15 -32.61
C SER A 183 23.56 -9.72 -33.32
N ALA A 184 22.81 -8.77 -32.75
CA ALA A 184 21.60 -8.25 -33.38
C ALA A 184 21.90 -7.50 -34.69
N GLN A 185 22.99 -6.74 -34.73
CA GLN A 185 23.42 -6.05 -35.94
C GLN A 185 23.85 -7.03 -37.04
N MET A 186 24.61 -8.07 -36.68
CA MET A 186 25.01 -9.13 -37.61
C MET A 186 23.80 -9.87 -38.20
N MET A 187 22.76 -10.13 -37.41
CA MET A 187 21.49 -10.68 -37.91
C MET A 187 20.85 -9.76 -38.94
N ASN A 188 20.69 -8.47 -38.62
CA ASN A 188 20.07 -7.51 -39.54
C ASN A 188 20.85 -7.42 -40.87
N GLU A 189 22.18 -7.37 -40.81
CA GLU A 189 23.02 -7.35 -42.01
C GLU A 189 22.91 -8.65 -42.83
N ALA A 190 22.69 -9.80 -42.19
CA ALA A 190 22.46 -11.07 -42.86
C ALA A 190 21.08 -11.12 -43.54
N LEU A 191 20.04 -10.60 -42.86
CA LEU A 191 18.68 -10.45 -43.41
C LEU A 191 18.70 -9.55 -44.66
N ASP A 192 19.38 -8.41 -44.61
CA ASP A 192 19.46 -7.46 -45.73
C ASP A 192 20.13 -8.06 -46.98
N LYS A 193 21.02 -9.05 -46.80
CA LYS A 193 21.75 -9.73 -47.89
C LYS A 193 21.07 -11.01 -48.38
N TYR A 194 20.00 -11.45 -47.71
CA TYR A 194 19.31 -12.69 -48.04
C TYR A 194 18.40 -12.51 -49.26
N ASN A 195 18.49 -13.41 -50.23
CA ASN A 195 17.72 -13.37 -51.49
C ASN A 195 17.10 -14.75 -51.84
N GLY A 196 16.88 -15.60 -50.83
CA GLY A 196 16.31 -16.95 -50.95
C GLY A 196 14.84 -17.04 -50.49
N ASP A 197 14.32 -18.26 -50.29
CA ASP A 197 12.95 -18.51 -49.83
C ASP A 197 12.77 -18.15 -48.34
N PRO A 198 11.74 -17.37 -47.95
CA PRO A 198 11.47 -17.02 -46.55
C PRO A 198 11.45 -18.18 -45.55
N VAL A 199 11.06 -19.40 -45.97
CA VAL A 199 11.01 -20.57 -45.08
C VAL A 199 12.42 -21.04 -44.68
N ASP A 200 13.38 -21.02 -45.62
CA ASP A 200 14.77 -21.40 -45.37
C ASP A 200 15.49 -20.39 -44.47
N LEU A 201 15.07 -19.12 -44.51
CA LEU A 201 15.61 -18.05 -43.67
C LEU A 201 15.30 -18.28 -42.18
N VAL A 202 14.06 -18.68 -41.86
CA VAL A 202 13.65 -18.94 -40.47
C VAL A 202 14.44 -20.11 -39.88
N MET A 203 14.55 -21.23 -40.61
CA MET A 203 15.34 -22.38 -40.16
C MET A 203 16.84 -22.06 -40.02
N TRP A 204 17.38 -21.21 -40.89
CA TRP A 204 18.78 -20.77 -40.78
C TRP A 204 19.01 -19.90 -39.54
N ILE A 205 18.09 -18.97 -39.24
CA ILE A 205 18.17 -18.09 -38.06
C ILE A 205 18.13 -18.92 -36.76
N GLU A 206 17.19 -19.87 -36.65
CA GLU A 206 17.04 -20.73 -35.47
C GLU A 206 18.25 -21.64 -35.22
N SER A 207 18.96 -22.04 -36.27
CA SER A 207 20.15 -22.91 -36.15
C SER A 207 21.44 -22.16 -35.83
N HIS A 208 21.53 -20.87 -36.17
CA HIS A 208 22.76 -20.07 -36.00
C HIS A 208 22.69 -19.08 -34.84
N PHE A 209 21.48 -18.80 -34.35
CA PHE A 209 21.26 -17.91 -33.23
C PHE A 209 20.31 -18.53 -32.23
N ASP A 210 20.68 -18.47 -30.94
CA ASP A 210 19.87 -18.96 -29.83
C ASP A 210 18.69 -18.01 -29.54
N VAL A 211 17.76 -17.92 -30.50
CA VAL A 211 16.53 -17.12 -30.46
C VAL A 211 15.37 -18.07 -30.69
N GLY A 212 14.53 -18.24 -29.68
CA GLY A 212 13.21 -18.85 -29.87
C GLY A 212 12.34 -17.87 -30.66
N VAL A 213 12.23 -18.07 -31.97
CA VAL A 213 11.25 -17.35 -32.79
C VAL A 213 9.89 -17.97 -32.46
N GLY A 214 9.01 -17.21 -31.82
CA GLY A 214 7.64 -17.67 -31.55
C GLY A 214 6.92 -18.00 -32.86
N GLU A 215 6.01 -18.98 -32.84
CA GLU A 215 5.28 -19.51 -34.00
C GLU A 215 4.90 -18.40 -34.99
N VAL A 216 5.56 -18.40 -36.15
CA VAL A 216 5.22 -17.50 -37.25
C VAL A 216 3.91 -18.01 -37.84
N ASN A 217 2.80 -17.33 -37.54
CA ASN A 217 1.50 -17.64 -38.14
C ASN A 217 1.60 -17.40 -39.66
N HIS A 218 1.64 -18.49 -40.41
CA HIS A 218 1.50 -18.48 -41.86
C HIS A 218 0.05 -18.17 -42.22
N GLU A 219 -0.29 -16.89 -42.42
CA GLU A 219 -1.46 -16.56 -43.23
C GLU A 219 -1.10 -16.77 -44.70
N PRO A 220 -1.82 -17.63 -45.44
CA PRO A 220 -1.60 -17.79 -46.87
C PRO A 220 -2.08 -16.54 -47.62
N VAL A 221 -1.25 -16.07 -48.55
CA VAL A 221 -1.56 -15.01 -49.54
C VAL A 221 -2.74 -15.42 -50.42
#